data_AF-A0A382YAE2-F1
#
_entry.id   AF-A0A382YAE2-F1
#
_cell.length_a   1.000
_cell.length_b   1.000
_cell.length_c   1.000
_cell.angle_alpha   90.00
_cell.angle_beta   90.00
_cell.angle_gamma   90.00
#
_symmetry.space_group_name_H-M   'P 1'
#
loop_
_entity.id
_entity.type
_entity.pdbx_description
1 polymer ?
#
loop_
_entity_poly.entity_id
_entity_poly.type
_entity_poly.pdbx_seq_one_letter_code
_entity_poly.pdbx_strand_id
1 'polypeptide(L)'
;MRDYLTDLFPILELGTSAKMLSIVPLLAGGGLFETGAGGSAPKHVQQFVEEGHLRWDSLGEFLALAESLEDLGYKTDNSRAKVLAKTLNQATAKFLVERKSPSRVVNELDNRGSHFYLALYWAQAVGTQSEDENLRSQFRPVAESLAAAESQIIGELNGAQGRAVDIGGYYRLNSEKVAAAMRPSQTFNSILDAI
;
A
#
# COMPACT_ATOMS: atom_id res chain seq x y z
N MET A 1 9.05 -27.43 7.30
CA MET A 1 7.89 -27.61 6.41
C MET A 1 7.08 -26.34 6.24
N ARG A 2 6.64 -25.63 7.30
CA ARG A 2 5.87 -24.36 7.19
C ARG A 2 6.43 -23.43 6.10
N ASP A 3 7.68 -23.02 6.28
CA ASP A 3 8.40 -22.11 5.37
C ASP A 3 8.36 -22.56 3.91
N TYR A 4 8.65 -23.85 3.66
CA TYR A 4 8.70 -24.40 2.31
C TYR A 4 7.32 -24.44 1.65
N LEU A 5 6.26 -24.76 2.41
CA LEU A 5 4.91 -24.88 1.88
C LEU A 5 4.27 -23.51 1.63
N THR A 6 4.55 -22.52 2.49
CA THR A 6 4.07 -21.15 2.34
C THR A 6 4.79 -20.38 1.24
N ASP A 7 5.91 -20.88 0.73
CA ASP A 7 6.55 -20.33 -0.47
C ASP A 7 6.10 -21.10 -1.73
N LEU A 8 6.13 -22.45 -1.69
CA LEU A 8 5.84 -23.30 -2.83
C LEU A 8 4.41 -23.11 -3.40
N PHE A 9 3.37 -23.27 -2.59
CA PHE A 9 1.99 -23.21 -3.09
C PHE A 9 1.59 -21.81 -3.54
N PRO A 10 1.87 -20.74 -2.78
CA PRO A 10 1.52 -19.38 -3.22
C PRO A 10 2.25 -18.94 -4.49
N ILE A 11 3.50 -19.36 -4.71
CA ILE A 11 4.18 -19.12 -5.98
C ILE A 11 3.46 -19.84 -7.14
N LEU A 12 3.03 -21.09 -6.94
CA LEU A 12 2.31 -21.85 -7.97
C LEU A 12 0.91 -21.28 -8.25
N GLU A 13 0.20 -20.80 -7.24
CA GLU A 13 -1.18 -20.31 -7.36
C GLU A 13 -1.27 -18.83 -7.79
N LEU A 14 -0.38 -17.98 -7.27
CA LEU A 14 -0.46 -16.52 -7.36
C LEU A 14 0.72 -15.89 -8.11
N GLY A 15 1.72 -16.70 -8.49
CA GLY A 15 2.96 -16.22 -9.13
C GLY A 15 3.94 -15.53 -8.17
N THR A 16 3.63 -15.46 -6.87
CA THR A 16 4.45 -14.86 -5.81
C THR A 16 3.95 -15.27 -4.42
N SER A 17 4.85 -15.43 -3.45
CA SER A 17 4.51 -15.67 -2.04
C SER A 17 4.26 -14.39 -1.23
N ALA A 18 4.40 -13.20 -1.86
CA ALA A 18 4.10 -11.92 -1.23
C ALA A 18 2.59 -11.64 -1.07
N LYS A 19 1.72 -12.42 -1.74
CA LYS A 19 0.26 -12.21 -1.76
C LYS A 19 -0.47 -13.15 -0.81
N MET A 20 0.09 -13.35 0.37
CA MET A 20 -0.45 -14.24 1.40
C MET A 20 -0.73 -13.48 2.67
N LEU A 21 -1.79 -13.90 3.37
CA LEU A 21 -2.06 -13.45 4.72
C LEU A 21 -1.30 -14.34 5.71
N SER A 22 -0.47 -13.72 6.56
CA SER A 22 0.30 -14.43 7.59
C SER A 22 0.06 -13.76 8.95
N ILE A 23 -0.74 -14.42 9.78
CA ILE A 23 -1.16 -13.94 11.10
C ILE A 23 -0.55 -14.84 12.16
N VAL A 24 0.07 -14.22 13.17
CA VAL A 24 0.67 -14.89 14.32
C VAL A 24 -0.04 -14.40 15.58
N PRO A 25 -1.00 -15.18 16.13
CA PRO A 25 -1.59 -14.91 17.43
C PRO A 25 -0.51 -15.06 18.52
N LEU A 26 -0.25 -13.99 19.26
CA LEU A 26 0.75 -13.99 20.33
C LEU A 26 0.18 -14.66 21.59
N LEU A 27 1.03 -15.39 22.32
CA LEU A 27 0.62 -16.10 23.55
C LEU A 27 -0.01 -15.20 24.61
N ALA A 28 0.41 -13.93 24.66
CA ALA A 28 -0.13 -12.93 25.59
C ALA A 28 -1.44 -12.26 25.10
N GLY A 29 -2.05 -12.74 24.01
CA GLY A 29 -3.30 -12.21 23.45
C GLY A 29 -3.13 -11.10 22.41
N GLY A 30 -1.90 -10.68 22.10
CA GLY A 30 -1.60 -9.75 21.00
C GLY A 30 -1.69 -10.42 19.62
N GLY A 31 -1.54 -9.62 18.56
CA GLY A 31 -1.45 -10.11 17.18
C GLY A 31 -0.18 -9.57 16.51
N LEU A 32 0.47 -10.42 15.70
CA LEU A 32 1.54 -10.04 14.78
C LEU A 32 1.07 -10.38 13.35
N PHE A 33 1.14 -9.40 12.46
CA PHE A 33 0.64 -9.50 11.09
C PHE A 33 1.82 -9.33 10.13
N GLU A 34 2.29 -10.44 9.56
CA GLU A 34 3.37 -10.43 8.58
C GLU A 34 2.80 -10.05 7.20
N THR A 35 3.51 -9.18 6.48
CA THR A 35 3.04 -8.60 5.21
C THR A 35 3.32 -9.50 4.00
N GLY A 36 3.57 -10.79 4.23
CA GLY A 36 3.96 -11.79 3.23
C GLY A 36 5.03 -12.75 3.75
N ALA A 37 5.33 -13.80 2.97
CA ALA A 37 6.32 -14.82 3.34
C ALA A 37 7.68 -14.67 2.60
N GLY A 38 7.80 -13.66 1.74
CA GLY A 38 8.99 -13.44 0.91
C GLY A 38 10.13 -12.67 1.61
N GLY A 39 11.28 -12.57 0.93
CA GLY A 39 12.39 -11.73 1.35
C GLY A 39 12.29 -10.27 0.91
N SER A 40 13.33 -9.47 1.18
CA SER A 40 13.35 -8.02 0.90
C SER A 40 13.68 -7.61 -0.55
N ALA A 41 13.68 -8.57 -1.49
CA ALA A 41 13.82 -8.36 -2.93
C ALA A 41 14.92 -7.35 -3.38
N PRO A 42 16.23 -7.62 -3.17
CA PRO A 42 17.31 -6.66 -3.47
C PRO A 42 17.37 -6.17 -4.94
N LYS A 43 16.90 -6.99 -5.89
CA LYS A 43 16.80 -6.60 -7.31
C LYS A 43 15.76 -5.49 -7.58
N HIS A 44 14.86 -5.22 -6.63
CA HIS A 44 13.91 -4.10 -6.73
C HIS A 44 14.63 -2.79 -6.40
N VAL A 45 15.48 -2.80 -5.37
CA VAL A 45 16.32 -1.65 -5.01
C VAL A 45 17.25 -1.27 -6.14
N GLN A 46 17.85 -2.27 -6.82
CA GLN A 46 18.71 -2.02 -7.98
C GLN A 46 17.96 -1.25 -9.08
N GLN A 47 16.78 -1.71 -9.49
CA GLN A 47 15.98 -1.00 -10.51
C GLN A 47 15.56 0.39 -10.03
N PHE A 48 15.21 0.55 -8.76
CA PHE A 48 14.83 1.86 -8.24
C PHE A 48 15.99 2.86 -8.28
N VAL A 49 17.22 2.44 -7.96
CA VAL A 49 18.41 3.30 -8.00
C VAL A 49 18.82 3.61 -9.44
N GLU A 50 18.73 2.64 -10.35
CA GLU A 50 19.16 2.80 -11.75
C GLU A 50 18.13 3.57 -12.60
N GLU A 51 16.84 3.31 -12.38
CA GLU A 51 15.74 3.73 -13.27
C GLU A 51 14.64 4.50 -12.55
N GLY A 52 14.70 4.65 -11.22
CA GLY A 52 13.67 5.33 -10.45
C GLY A 52 12.34 4.59 -10.40
N HIS A 53 12.28 3.29 -10.75
CA HIS A 53 11.05 2.48 -10.78
C HIS A 53 11.07 1.40 -9.70
N LEU A 54 10.05 1.35 -8.85
CA LEU A 54 9.93 0.35 -7.78
C LEU A 54 8.81 -0.65 -8.07
N ARG A 55 9.16 -1.85 -8.51
CA ARG A 55 8.22 -2.94 -8.82
C ARG A 55 7.81 -3.83 -7.62
N TRP A 56 7.97 -3.33 -6.39
CA TRP A 56 7.55 -4.05 -5.18
C TRP A 56 6.02 -4.01 -5.04
N ASP A 57 5.38 -5.16 -4.88
CA ASP A 57 3.92 -5.25 -4.69
C ASP A 57 3.57 -5.24 -3.20
N SER A 58 2.96 -4.15 -2.73
CA SER A 58 2.56 -3.94 -1.33
C SER A 58 1.23 -4.60 -0.96
N LEU A 59 0.64 -5.47 -1.81
CA LEU A 59 -0.64 -6.11 -1.51
C LEU A 59 -0.67 -6.79 -0.13
N GLY A 60 0.40 -7.49 0.26
CA GLY A 60 0.48 -8.14 1.57
C GLY A 60 0.49 -7.14 2.74
N GLU A 61 1.01 -5.92 2.55
CA GLU A 61 0.93 -4.84 3.54
C GLU A 61 -0.51 -4.35 3.72
N PHE A 62 -1.26 -4.25 2.61
CA PHE A 62 -2.66 -3.82 2.64
C PHE A 62 -3.55 -4.85 3.36
N LEU A 63 -3.33 -6.13 3.07
CA LEU A 63 -4.02 -7.24 3.72
C LEU A 63 -3.70 -7.30 5.22
N ALA A 64 -2.41 -7.23 5.58
CA ALA A 64 -1.99 -7.23 6.98
C ALA A 64 -2.54 -6.03 7.77
N LEU A 65 -2.62 -4.85 7.15
CA LEU A 65 -3.20 -3.66 7.78
C LEU A 65 -4.71 -3.81 8.03
N ALA A 66 -5.46 -4.40 7.09
CA ALA A 66 -6.89 -4.65 7.26
C ALA A 66 -7.15 -5.58 8.44
N GLU A 67 -6.41 -6.68 8.54
CA GLU A 67 -6.51 -7.62 9.66
C GLU A 67 -6.07 -7.00 10.99
N SER A 68 -5.03 -6.17 10.98
CA SER A 68 -4.57 -5.44 12.18
C SER A 68 -5.64 -4.49 12.71
N LEU A 69 -6.32 -3.75 11.82
CA LEU A 69 -7.42 -2.87 12.18
C LEU A 69 -8.65 -3.65 12.67
N GLU A 70 -8.94 -4.79 12.06
CA GLU A 70 -10.05 -5.66 12.47
C GLU A 70 -9.82 -6.27 13.85
N ASP A 71 -8.62 -6.83 14.11
CA ASP A 71 -8.22 -7.37 15.42
C ASP A 71 -8.30 -6.30 16.51
N LEU A 72 -7.79 -5.09 16.24
CA LEU A 72 -7.94 -3.94 17.14
C LEU A 72 -9.41 -3.63 17.40
N GLY A 73 -10.23 -3.60 16.34
CA GLY A 73 -11.67 -3.38 16.40
C GLY A 73 -12.38 -4.37 17.34
N TYR A 74 -12.10 -5.66 17.22
CA TYR A 74 -12.70 -6.67 18.09
C TYR A 74 -12.19 -6.62 19.53
N LYS A 75 -10.87 -6.52 19.73
CA LYS A 75 -10.27 -6.58 21.07
C LYS A 75 -10.57 -5.36 21.94
N THR A 76 -10.77 -4.20 21.33
CA THR A 76 -11.00 -2.94 22.04
C THR A 76 -12.42 -2.40 21.87
N ASP A 77 -13.28 -3.14 21.17
CA ASP A 77 -14.60 -2.70 20.72
C ASP A 77 -14.59 -1.34 19.99
N ASN A 78 -13.54 -1.10 19.20
CA ASN A 78 -13.35 0.13 18.45
C ASN A 78 -14.13 0.07 17.13
N SER A 79 -15.33 0.65 17.10
CA SER A 79 -16.19 0.70 15.91
C SER A 79 -15.52 1.37 14.71
N ARG A 80 -14.74 2.44 14.92
CA ARG A 80 -14.00 3.11 13.84
C ARG A 80 -12.96 2.21 13.20
N ALA A 81 -12.22 1.45 14.00
CA ALA A 81 -11.24 0.49 13.48
C ALA A 81 -11.92 -0.58 12.62
N LYS A 82 -13.09 -1.09 13.03
CA LYS A 82 -13.91 -2.03 12.23
C LYS A 82 -14.33 -1.42 10.89
N VAL A 83 -14.78 -0.15 10.88
CA VAL A 83 -15.14 0.56 9.63
C VAL A 83 -13.92 0.73 8.71
N LEU A 84 -12.78 1.12 9.26
CA LEU A 84 -11.54 1.29 8.50
C LEU A 84 -11.05 -0.04 7.91
N ALA A 85 -11.09 -1.14 8.67
CA ALA A 85 -10.76 -2.48 8.17
C ALA A 85 -11.66 -2.92 7.03
N LYS A 86 -12.99 -2.81 7.21
CA LYS A 86 -13.98 -3.17 6.20
C LYS A 86 -13.80 -2.38 4.90
N THR A 87 -13.61 -1.08 5.01
CA THR A 87 -13.42 -0.19 3.85
C THR A 87 -12.07 -0.41 3.17
N LEU A 88 -11.02 -0.80 3.92
CA LEU A 88 -9.72 -1.18 3.34
C LEU A 88 -9.82 -2.50 2.55
N ASN A 89 -10.59 -3.46 3.04
CA ASN A 89 -10.90 -4.70 2.29
C ASN A 89 -11.66 -4.41 0.98
N GLN A 90 -12.63 -3.49 1.01
CA GLN A 90 -13.34 -3.03 -0.20
C GLN A 90 -12.38 -2.34 -1.20
N ALA A 91 -11.50 -1.47 -0.69
CA ALA A 91 -10.50 -0.78 -1.49
C ALA A 91 -9.51 -1.76 -2.15
N THR A 92 -9.04 -2.76 -1.39
CA THR A 92 -8.13 -3.80 -1.86
C THR A 92 -8.81 -4.69 -2.93
N ALA A 93 -10.08 -5.03 -2.76
CA ALA A 93 -10.84 -5.76 -3.77
C ALA A 93 -10.96 -4.94 -5.07
N LYS A 94 -11.31 -3.65 -4.98
CA LYS A 94 -11.36 -2.75 -6.15
C LYS A 94 -10.00 -2.61 -6.81
N PHE A 95 -8.93 -2.45 -6.03
CA PHE A 95 -7.55 -2.39 -6.49
C PHE A 95 -7.15 -3.59 -7.36
N LEU A 96 -7.55 -4.80 -6.93
CA LEU A 96 -7.30 -6.04 -7.67
C LEU A 96 -8.12 -6.12 -8.96
N VAL A 97 -9.42 -5.76 -8.91
CA VAL A 97 -10.31 -5.75 -10.09
C VAL A 97 -9.79 -4.77 -11.15
N GLU A 98 -9.38 -3.57 -10.73
CA GLU A 98 -8.84 -2.52 -11.59
C GLU A 98 -7.37 -2.73 -11.98
N ARG A 99 -6.77 -3.85 -11.55
CA ARG A 99 -5.40 -4.27 -11.86
C ARG A 99 -4.35 -3.19 -11.57
N LYS A 100 -4.47 -2.50 -10.43
CA LYS A 100 -3.57 -1.40 -10.04
C LYS A 100 -2.28 -1.86 -9.33
N SER A 101 -1.91 -3.12 -9.46
CA SER A 101 -0.61 -3.64 -9.02
C SER A 101 0.53 -3.02 -9.85
N PRO A 102 1.74 -2.88 -9.27
CA PRO A 102 2.91 -2.36 -9.98
C PRO A 102 3.27 -3.19 -11.22
N SER A 103 3.60 -2.50 -12.30
CA SER A 103 4.30 -3.08 -13.45
C SER A 103 5.75 -3.39 -13.11
N ARG A 104 6.42 -4.10 -14.01
CA ARG A 104 7.87 -4.35 -13.96
C ARG A 104 8.64 -3.40 -14.88
N VAL A 105 7.93 -2.62 -15.70
CA VAL A 105 8.49 -1.79 -16.77
C VAL A 105 8.54 -0.34 -16.30
N VAL A 106 9.71 0.29 -16.47
CA VAL A 106 9.91 1.71 -16.18
C VAL A 106 8.95 2.60 -16.96
N ASN A 107 8.51 3.69 -16.35
CA ASN A 107 7.50 4.65 -16.82
C ASN A 107 6.06 4.10 -16.88
N GLU A 108 5.84 2.86 -16.47
CA GLU A 108 4.51 2.35 -16.12
C GLU A 108 4.24 2.53 -14.62
N LEU A 109 3.02 2.18 -14.20
CA LEU A 109 2.60 2.26 -12.80
C LEU A 109 3.55 1.44 -11.91
N ASP A 110 4.12 2.06 -10.88
CA ASP A 110 5.00 1.39 -9.93
C ASP A 110 4.36 1.34 -8.52
N ASN A 111 5.14 0.93 -7.51
CA ASN A 111 4.70 0.88 -6.11
C ASN A 111 4.08 2.18 -5.59
N ARG A 112 4.61 3.35 -5.96
CA ARG A 112 4.08 4.63 -5.48
C ARG A 112 2.72 4.91 -6.10
N GLY A 113 2.58 4.58 -7.38
CA GLY A 113 1.30 4.66 -8.09
C GLY A 113 0.24 3.71 -7.52
N SER A 114 0.63 2.48 -7.16
CA SER A 114 -0.28 1.51 -6.55
C SER A 114 -0.79 1.98 -5.17
N HIS A 115 0.07 2.61 -4.36
CA HIS A 115 -0.31 3.24 -3.10
C HIS A 115 -1.30 4.39 -3.28
N PHE A 116 -1.10 5.24 -4.29
CA PHE A 116 -2.09 6.29 -4.64
C PHE A 116 -3.46 5.69 -4.95
N TYR A 117 -3.54 4.65 -5.79
CA TYR A 117 -4.83 4.03 -6.13
C TYR A 117 -5.50 3.38 -4.93
N LEU A 118 -4.75 2.72 -4.05
CA LEU A 118 -5.31 2.20 -2.80
C LEU A 118 -5.86 3.34 -1.93
N ALA A 119 -5.10 4.43 -1.76
CA ALA A 119 -5.55 5.59 -0.98
C ALA A 119 -6.84 6.20 -1.55
N LEU A 120 -6.92 6.36 -2.88
CA LEU A 120 -8.12 6.82 -3.57
C LEU A 120 -9.32 5.90 -3.29
N TYR A 121 -9.16 4.59 -3.50
CA TYR A 121 -10.27 3.64 -3.31
C TYR A 121 -10.68 3.51 -1.85
N TRP A 122 -9.73 3.63 -0.91
CA TRP A 122 -10.02 3.60 0.51
C TRP A 122 -10.75 4.85 0.97
N ALA A 123 -10.29 6.04 0.55
CA ALA A 123 -11.00 7.29 0.81
C ALA A 123 -12.43 7.27 0.23
N GLN A 124 -12.62 6.71 -0.97
CA GLN A 124 -13.95 6.51 -1.56
C GLN A 124 -14.83 5.59 -0.70
N ALA A 125 -14.30 4.45 -0.24
CA ALA A 125 -15.05 3.51 0.60
C ALA A 125 -15.42 4.13 1.96
N VAL A 126 -14.48 4.82 2.62
CA VAL A 126 -14.74 5.53 3.89
C VAL A 126 -15.70 6.71 3.70
N GLY A 127 -15.61 7.41 2.57
CA GLY A 127 -16.48 8.53 2.22
C GLY A 127 -17.91 8.15 1.80
N THR A 128 -18.19 6.86 1.59
CA THR A 128 -19.50 6.36 1.13
C THR A 128 -20.20 5.39 2.10
N GLN A 129 -19.48 4.80 3.07
CA GLN A 129 -20.09 3.97 4.12
C GLN A 129 -21.10 4.74 4.98
N SER A 130 -21.98 4.04 5.70
CA SER A 130 -23.05 4.63 6.53
C SER A 130 -22.99 4.26 8.01
N GLU A 131 -21.87 3.72 8.47
CA GLU A 131 -21.64 3.22 9.84
C GLU A 131 -21.04 4.30 10.76
N ASP A 132 -20.21 5.21 10.24
CA ASP A 132 -19.66 6.37 10.98
C ASP A 132 -19.76 7.66 10.13
N GLU A 133 -20.68 8.55 10.49
CA GLU A 133 -20.94 9.81 9.80
C GLU A 133 -19.75 10.78 9.83
N ASN A 134 -18.97 10.77 10.92
CA ASN A 134 -17.84 11.67 11.08
C ASN A 134 -16.71 11.26 10.16
N LEU A 135 -16.37 9.96 10.13
CA LEU A 135 -15.39 9.41 9.17
C LEU A 135 -15.85 9.68 7.74
N ARG A 136 -17.13 9.44 7.45
CA ARG A 136 -17.69 9.71 6.12
C ARG A 136 -17.50 11.17 5.70
N SER A 137 -17.85 12.10 6.59
CA SER A 137 -17.75 13.53 6.31
C SER A 137 -16.32 14.02 6.20
N GLN A 138 -15.39 13.44 6.97
CA GLN A 138 -13.96 13.74 6.87
C GLN A 138 -13.36 13.25 5.56
N PHE A 139 -13.68 12.02 5.12
CA PHE A 139 -13.02 11.40 3.96
C PHE A 139 -13.68 11.69 2.61
N ARG A 140 -14.94 12.13 2.58
CA ARG A 140 -15.61 12.55 1.34
C ARG A 140 -14.84 13.64 0.57
N PRO A 141 -14.42 14.78 1.17
CA PRO A 141 -13.63 15.78 0.44
C PRO A 141 -12.24 15.27 0.04
N VAL A 142 -11.66 14.35 0.81
CA VAL A 142 -10.39 13.69 0.47
C VAL A 142 -10.55 12.83 -0.79
N ALA A 143 -11.60 12.02 -0.84
CA ALA A 143 -11.91 11.16 -1.98
C ALA A 143 -12.17 11.98 -3.25
N GLU A 144 -12.92 13.09 -3.13
CA GLU A 144 -13.17 14.03 -4.22
C GLU A 144 -11.87 14.69 -4.72
N SER A 145 -11.01 15.14 -3.80
CA SER A 145 -9.73 15.77 -4.14
C SER A 145 -8.77 14.80 -4.85
N LEU A 146 -8.64 13.57 -4.34
CA LEU A 146 -7.81 12.53 -4.95
C LEU A 146 -8.33 12.14 -6.34
N ALA A 147 -9.66 12.01 -6.50
CA ALA A 147 -10.27 11.67 -7.79
C ALA A 147 -10.08 12.79 -8.82
N ALA A 148 -10.27 14.05 -8.41
CA ALA A 148 -10.08 15.20 -9.29
C ALA A 148 -8.61 15.37 -9.72
N ALA A 149 -7.66 15.01 -8.85
CA ALA A 149 -6.23 15.14 -9.09
C ALA A 149 -5.57 13.90 -9.71
N GLU A 150 -6.33 12.83 -10.00
CA GLU A 150 -5.79 11.52 -10.41
C GLU A 150 -4.77 11.63 -11.56
N SER A 151 -5.14 12.28 -12.66
CA SER A 151 -4.26 12.40 -13.82
C SER A 151 -2.98 13.19 -13.51
N GLN A 152 -3.07 14.21 -12.67
CA GLN A 152 -1.92 15.03 -12.28
C GLN A 152 -0.98 14.22 -11.38
N ILE A 153 -1.51 13.54 -10.37
CA ILE A 153 -0.73 12.73 -9.43
C ILE A 153 0.00 11.61 -10.19
N ILE A 154 -0.70 10.86 -11.06
CA ILE A 154 -0.05 9.82 -11.87
C ILE A 154 1.01 10.39 -12.80
N GLY A 155 0.77 11.58 -13.38
CA GLY A 155 1.76 12.29 -14.19
C GLY A 155 3.02 12.65 -13.40
N GLU A 156 2.87 13.15 -12.18
CA GLU A 156 3.98 13.48 -11.27
C GLU A 156 4.76 12.22 -10.85
N LEU A 157 4.06 11.14 -10.48
CA LEU A 157 4.67 9.87 -10.05
C LEU A 157 5.43 9.19 -11.19
N ASN A 158 4.84 9.09 -12.39
CA ASN A 158 5.50 8.48 -13.55
C ASN A 158 6.61 9.39 -14.10
N GLY A 159 6.43 10.71 -14.04
CA GLY A 159 7.46 11.68 -14.45
C GLY A 159 8.73 11.65 -13.60
N ALA A 160 8.67 11.09 -12.39
CA ALA A 160 9.82 10.86 -11.52
C ALA A 160 10.63 9.59 -11.87
N GLN A 161 10.20 8.80 -12.85
CA GLN A 161 10.88 7.57 -13.30
C GLN A 161 11.82 7.83 -14.50
N GLY A 162 12.57 6.80 -14.90
CA GLY A 162 13.40 6.79 -16.10
C GLY A 162 14.80 7.38 -15.91
N ARG A 163 15.19 7.73 -14.68
CA ARG A 163 16.50 8.30 -14.34
C ARG A 163 17.02 7.69 -13.05
N ALA A 164 18.35 7.69 -12.91
CA ALA A 164 19.00 7.25 -11.69
C ALA A 164 18.59 8.12 -10.49
N VAL A 165 18.41 7.47 -9.35
CA VAL A 165 17.97 8.08 -8.09
C VAL A 165 19.02 7.85 -7.01
N ASP A 166 19.48 8.93 -6.39
CA ASP A 166 20.39 8.87 -5.25
C ASP A 166 19.60 8.80 -3.94
N ILE A 167 19.62 7.63 -3.29
CA ILE A 167 18.99 7.38 -1.99
C ILE A 167 19.97 7.47 -0.80
N GLY A 168 21.23 7.87 -1.05
CA GLY A 168 22.22 8.18 -0.03
C GLY A 168 22.75 6.99 0.77
N GLY A 169 22.66 5.77 0.24
CA GLY A 169 23.20 4.56 0.86
C GLY A 169 22.57 3.29 0.30
N TYR A 170 22.76 2.16 0.99
CA TYR A 170 22.07 0.89 0.71
C TYR A 170 21.53 0.26 2.00
N TYR A 171 22.41 -0.15 2.92
CA TYR A 171 21.99 -0.69 4.22
C TYR A 171 21.54 0.39 5.21
N ARG A 172 22.13 1.58 5.10
CA ARG A 172 21.75 2.77 5.87
C ARG A 172 21.55 3.93 4.91
N LEU A 173 20.30 4.21 4.62
CA LEU A 173 19.89 5.23 3.65
C LEU A 173 19.85 6.62 4.29
N ASN A 174 19.92 7.66 3.45
CA ASN A 174 19.61 9.02 3.88
C ASN A 174 18.09 9.22 3.85
N SER A 175 17.50 9.53 5.00
CA SER A 175 16.04 9.61 5.16
C SER A 175 15.39 10.70 4.29
N GLU A 176 16.04 11.85 4.13
CA GLU A 176 15.52 12.96 3.33
C GLU A 176 15.52 12.61 1.84
N LYS A 177 16.61 12.00 1.35
CA LYS A 177 16.71 11.53 -0.04
C LYS A 177 15.68 10.45 -0.37
N VAL A 178 15.49 9.48 0.54
CA VAL A 178 14.46 8.45 0.37
C VAL A 178 13.07 9.05 0.37
N ALA A 179 12.76 9.95 1.32
CA ALA A 179 11.46 10.61 1.38
C ALA A 179 11.16 11.38 0.09
N ALA A 180 12.13 12.15 -0.42
CA ALA A 180 11.98 12.88 -1.68
C ALA A 180 11.75 11.94 -2.88
N ALA A 181 12.48 10.82 -2.95
CA ALA A 181 12.35 9.84 -4.03
C ALA A 181 11.04 9.03 -3.96
N MET A 182 10.56 8.73 -2.76
CA MET A 182 9.36 7.93 -2.53
C MET A 182 8.06 8.75 -2.57
N ARG A 183 8.14 10.06 -2.33
CA ARG A 183 6.98 10.97 -2.32
C ARG A 183 7.16 12.13 -3.32
N PRO A 184 7.38 11.86 -4.62
CA PRO A 184 7.68 12.93 -5.59
C PRO A 184 6.45 13.73 -6.02
N SER A 185 5.23 13.25 -5.78
CA SER A 185 4.00 13.97 -6.11
C SER A 185 3.65 15.00 -5.03
N GLN A 186 3.92 16.28 -5.30
CA GLN A 186 3.55 17.37 -4.40
C GLN A 186 2.04 17.48 -4.25
N THR A 187 1.28 17.20 -5.31
CA THR A 187 -0.19 17.23 -5.28
C THR A 187 -0.73 16.17 -4.33
N PHE A 188 -0.23 14.93 -4.44
CA PHE A 188 -0.65 13.86 -3.55
C PHE A 188 -0.26 14.14 -2.10
N ASN A 189 0.97 14.60 -1.86
CA ASN A 189 1.44 14.95 -0.52
C ASN A 189 0.56 16.03 0.12
N SER A 190 0.23 17.10 -0.63
CA SER A 190 -0.57 18.21 -0.11
C SER A 190 -1.99 17.77 0.28
N ILE A 191 -2.59 16.81 -0.44
CA ILE A 191 -3.89 16.24 -0.09
C ILE A 191 -3.80 15.40 1.19
N LEU A 192 -2.76 14.58 1.33
CA LEU A 192 -2.56 13.74 2.52
C LEU A 192 -2.24 14.55 3.78
N ASP A 193 -1.44 15.61 3.66
CA ASP A 193 -1.04 16.46 4.78
C ASP A 193 -2.21 17.31 5.34
N ALA A 194 -3.34 17.37 4.63
CA ALA A 194 -4.54 18.12 5.01
C ALA A 194 -5.60 17.29 5.76
N ILE A 195 -5.36 15.99 5.99
CA ILE A 195 -6.27 15.05 6.68
C ILE A 195 -6.12 15.15 8.20
#